data_AF-A0A0Q5BZE9-F1
#
_entry.id   AF-A0A0Q5BZE9-F1
#
_cell.length_a   1.000
_cell.length_b   1.000
_cell.length_c   1.000
_cell.angle_alpha   90.00
_cell.angle_beta   90.00
_cell.angle_gamma   90.00
#
_symmetry.space_group_name_H-M   'P 1'
#
loop_
_entity.id
_entity.type
_entity.pdbx_description
1 polymer ?
#
loop_
_entity_poly.entity_id
_entity_poly.type
_entity_poly.pdbx_seq_one_letter_code
_entity_poly.pdbx_strand_id
1 'polypeptide(L)'
;MAQRTALVAASHGTSDDDGRRAVAALVDAVRTANPALDVLDSFVDVQQPDVPETLGTLEPGRPAVVVPLLLSAGYHVHVDLAEAAAEAERPVRVTGALGPDPRLATVLARRLHEAGLGEGDRIVLAAAGSSDAGAVADCWTTGRLLAAELGREVSVSFISAAEPRVAEAVAAERAAHPSERVVVSTYLLAPGYFAGLAASAGADVASAPLLTAVDPPARELVDIVSELFGRHA
;
A
#
# COMPACT_ATOMS: atom_id res chain seq x y z
N MET A 1 -25.52 -5.14 25.37
CA MET A 1 -25.32 -4.78 23.96
C MET A 1 -23.95 -5.31 23.56
N ALA A 2 -23.82 -6.01 22.43
CA ALA A 2 -22.49 -6.42 21.95
C ALA A 2 -21.66 -5.15 21.72
N GLN A 3 -20.45 -5.11 22.29
CA GLN A 3 -19.58 -3.95 22.16
C GLN A 3 -19.10 -3.86 20.72
N ARG A 4 -19.26 -2.70 20.09
CA ARG A 4 -19.00 -2.53 18.65
C ARG A 4 -17.51 -2.69 18.36
N THR A 5 -17.16 -3.60 17.45
CA THR A 5 -15.79 -3.85 16.99
C THR A 5 -15.15 -2.58 16.44
N ALA A 6 -13.94 -2.26 16.90
CA ALA A 6 -13.13 -1.14 16.39
C ALA A 6 -12.32 -1.58 15.17
N LEU A 7 -12.09 -0.67 14.23
CA LEU A 7 -11.16 -0.84 13.11
C LEU A 7 -9.87 -0.10 13.47
N VAL A 8 -8.77 -0.83 13.57
CA VAL A 8 -7.43 -0.26 13.76
C VAL A 8 -6.70 -0.31 12.42
N ALA A 9 -6.55 0.85 11.76
CA ALA A 9 -5.89 0.96 10.47
C ALA A 9 -4.38 1.11 10.72
N ALA A 10 -3.61 0.05 10.48
CA ALA A 10 -2.20 -0.01 10.84
C ALA A 10 -1.31 0.21 9.60
N SER A 11 -0.67 1.38 9.50
CA SER A 11 0.33 1.65 8.45
C SER A 11 1.75 1.42 8.97
N HIS A 12 2.74 1.31 8.09
CA HIS A 12 4.15 1.24 8.52
C HIS A 12 4.60 2.53 9.24
N GLY A 13 3.95 3.64 8.88
CA GLY A 13 4.36 4.99 9.24
C GLY A 13 5.50 5.51 8.38
N THR A 14 5.69 6.83 8.40
CA THR A 14 6.73 7.53 7.64
C THR A 14 7.11 8.83 8.34
N SER A 15 8.36 9.26 8.17
CA SER A 15 8.85 10.57 8.62
C SER A 15 8.55 11.69 7.63
N ASP A 16 8.03 11.35 6.45
CA ASP A 16 7.65 12.31 5.40
C ASP A 16 6.27 12.92 5.67
N ASP A 17 6.19 14.24 5.82
CA ASP A 17 4.95 14.93 6.19
C ASP A 17 3.82 14.77 5.15
N ASP A 18 4.15 14.71 3.86
CA ASP A 18 3.18 14.46 2.80
C ASP A 18 2.64 13.03 2.87
N GLY A 19 3.51 12.06 3.14
CA GLY A 19 3.15 10.68 3.38
C GLY A 19 2.23 10.52 4.59
N ARG A 20 2.53 11.20 5.70
CA ARG A 20 1.69 11.20 6.91
C ARG A 20 0.30 11.76 6.62
N ARG A 21 0.22 12.91 5.94
CA ARG A 21 -1.05 13.52 5.53
C ARG A 21 -1.85 12.60 4.61
N ALA A 22 -1.20 11.98 3.63
CA ALA A 22 -1.84 11.11 2.66
C ALA A 22 -2.47 9.87 3.32
N VAL A 23 -1.76 9.21 4.25
CA VAL A 23 -2.28 8.05 4.99
C VAL A 23 -3.41 8.45 5.94
N ALA A 24 -3.24 9.54 6.69
CA ALA A 24 -4.30 10.06 7.57
C ALA A 24 -5.59 10.38 6.78
N ALA A 25 -5.45 10.96 5.59
CA ALA A 25 -6.59 11.22 4.71
C ALA A 25 -7.31 9.93 4.28
N LEU A 26 -6.59 8.83 4.03
CA LEU A 26 -7.21 7.52 3.78
C LEU A 26 -8.01 7.03 4.98
N VAL A 27 -7.46 7.12 6.19
CA VAL A 27 -8.15 6.70 7.41
C VAL A 27 -9.39 7.56 7.68
N ASP A 28 -9.30 8.87 7.45
CA ASP A 28 -10.44 9.79 7.53
C ASP A 28 -11.52 9.48 6.49
N ALA A 29 -11.12 9.12 5.26
CA ALA A 29 -12.04 8.70 4.22
C ALA A 29 -12.76 7.40 4.57
N VAL A 30 -12.07 6.43 5.18
CA VAL A 30 -12.67 5.20 5.71
C VAL A 30 -13.64 5.51 6.84
N ARG A 31 -13.29 6.41 7.75
CA ARG A 31 -14.18 6.87 8.84
C ARG A 31 -15.44 7.54 8.28
N THR A 32 -15.29 8.37 7.27
CA THR A 32 -16.39 9.09 6.61
C THR A 32 -17.33 8.12 5.87
N ALA A 33 -16.78 7.13 5.17
CA ALA A 33 -17.57 6.11 4.49
C ALA A 33 -18.31 5.18 5.46
N ASN A 34 -17.82 5.04 6.70
CA ASN A 34 -18.34 4.14 7.70
C ASN A 34 -18.64 4.88 9.02
N PRO A 35 -19.64 5.78 9.08
CA PRO A 35 -19.90 6.65 10.23
C PRO A 35 -20.32 5.89 11.50
N ALA A 36 -20.79 4.64 11.34
CA ALA A 36 -21.10 3.76 12.45
C ALA A 36 -19.87 3.01 12.98
N LEU A 37 -18.72 3.06 12.30
CA LEU A 37 -17.47 2.43 12.73
C LEU A 37 -16.62 3.40 13.56
N ASP A 38 -15.71 2.82 14.34
CA ASP A 38 -14.72 3.56 15.12
C ASP A 38 -13.41 3.17 14.49
N VAL A 39 -12.80 4.13 13.82
CA VAL A 39 -11.66 3.92 12.95
C VAL A 39 -10.50 4.67 13.58
N LEU A 40 -9.52 3.91 14.04
CA LEU A 40 -8.33 4.42 14.73
C LEU A 40 -7.12 4.28 13.82
N ASP A 41 -6.32 5.33 13.79
CA ASP A 41 -5.01 5.31 13.14
C ASP A 41 -4.01 4.63 14.06
N SER A 42 -3.13 3.82 13.48
CA SER A 42 -2.06 3.14 14.20
C SER A 42 -0.87 2.85 13.31
N PHE A 43 0.27 2.59 13.93
CA PHE A 43 1.53 2.45 13.24
C PHE A 43 2.30 1.21 13.69
N VAL A 44 3.05 0.63 12.76
CA VAL A 44 3.89 -0.55 13.04
C VAL A 44 5.26 -0.13 13.59
N ASP A 45 5.82 0.98 13.12
CA ASP A 45 7.22 1.31 13.40
C ASP A 45 7.45 2.82 13.58
N VAL A 46 7.39 3.58 12.49
CA VAL A 46 7.97 4.93 12.41
C VAL A 46 7.22 5.99 13.23
N GLN A 47 5.95 5.75 13.54
CA GLN A 47 5.06 6.72 14.16
C GLN A 47 4.36 6.11 15.37
N GLN A 48 3.72 6.97 16.17
CA GLN A 48 2.93 6.59 17.33
C GLN A 48 1.52 7.20 17.21
N PRO A 49 0.49 6.58 17.80
CA PRO A 49 0.55 5.38 18.65
C PRO A 49 0.77 4.09 17.85
N ASP A 50 1.55 3.16 18.42
CA ASP A 50 1.69 1.82 17.86
C ASP A 50 0.42 0.96 18.06
N VAL A 51 0.41 -0.25 17.52
CA VAL A 51 -0.76 -1.14 17.60
C VAL A 51 -1.10 -1.53 19.05
N PRO A 52 -0.16 -1.99 19.89
CA PRO A 52 -0.42 -2.22 21.31
C PRO A 52 -0.98 -1.00 22.05
N GLU A 53 -0.40 0.19 21.86
CA GLU A 53 -0.86 1.43 22.49
C GLU A 53 -2.28 1.78 22.02
N THR A 54 -2.53 1.71 20.70
CA THR A 54 -3.84 1.99 20.12
C THR A 54 -4.90 1.02 20.67
N LEU A 55 -4.58 -0.27 20.72
CA LEU A 55 -5.45 -1.28 21.32
C LEU A 55 -5.70 -0.98 22.80
N GLY A 56 -4.71 -0.53 23.55
CA GLY A 56 -4.84 -0.14 24.96
C GLY A 56 -5.82 1.02 25.20
N THR A 57 -6.06 1.88 24.21
CA THR A 57 -6.99 3.01 24.34
C THR A 57 -8.48 2.61 24.32
N LEU A 58 -8.84 1.42 23.79
CA LEU A 58 -10.26 1.03 23.75
C LEU A 58 -10.74 0.55 25.13
N GLU A 59 -12.02 0.77 25.38
CA GLU A 59 -12.74 0.24 26.55
C GLU A 59 -12.41 -1.24 26.85
N PRO A 60 -12.30 -1.64 28.12
CA PRO A 60 -12.00 -3.01 28.50
C PRO A 60 -12.90 -4.04 27.83
N GLY A 61 -12.29 -5.08 27.23
CA GLY A 61 -13.00 -6.18 26.56
C GLY A 61 -13.56 -5.84 25.16
N ARG A 62 -13.42 -4.60 24.68
CA ARG A 62 -13.91 -4.22 23.36
C ARG A 62 -13.11 -4.91 22.25
N PRO A 63 -13.76 -5.63 21.31
CA PRO A 63 -13.05 -6.31 20.23
C PRO A 63 -12.51 -5.32 19.20
N ALA A 64 -11.43 -5.71 18.52
CA ALA A 64 -10.82 -4.93 17.45
C ALA A 64 -10.45 -5.80 16.24
N VAL A 65 -10.50 -5.20 15.06
CA VAL A 65 -9.95 -5.75 13.82
C VAL A 65 -8.85 -4.81 13.35
N VAL A 66 -7.63 -5.32 13.27
CA VAL A 66 -6.48 -4.62 12.71
C VAL A 66 -6.46 -4.85 11.20
N VAL A 67 -6.54 -3.77 10.43
CA VAL A 67 -6.42 -3.76 8.97
C VAL A 67 -5.06 -3.19 8.59
N PRO A 68 -4.10 -4.01 8.13
CA PRO A 68 -2.80 -3.53 7.69
C PRO A 68 -2.95 -2.71 6.40
N LEU A 69 -2.55 -1.44 6.44
CA LEU A 69 -2.45 -0.57 5.27
C LEU A 69 -1.14 -0.84 4.52
N LEU A 70 -0.99 -2.08 4.05
CA LEU A 70 0.20 -2.60 3.37
C LEU A 70 -0.18 -3.18 2.02
N LEU A 71 0.72 -3.11 1.04
CA LEU A 71 0.42 -3.46 -0.35
C LEU A 71 0.76 -4.91 -0.74
N SER A 72 1.41 -5.64 0.17
CA SER A 72 1.77 -7.04 0.00
C SER A 72 1.82 -7.68 1.37
N ALA A 73 1.67 -9.01 1.44
CA ALA A 73 1.78 -9.74 2.69
C ALA A 73 3.24 -9.82 3.16
N GLY A 74 3.79 -8.75 3.73
CA GLY A 74 5.12 -8.75 4.31
C GLY A 74 5.17 -9.60 5.58
N TYR A 75 5.94 -10.70 5.57
CA TYR A 75 6.02 -11.63 6.70
C TYR A 75 6.34 -10.95 8.03
N HIS A 76 7.37 -10.10 8.08
CA HIS A 76 7.80 -9.47 9.33
C HIS A 76 6.71 -8.57 9.92
N VAL A 77 6.13 -7.68 9.11
CA VAL A 77 5.04 -6.81 9.59
C VAL A 77 3.79 -7.61 9.95
N HIS A 78 3.47 -8.68 9.23
CA HIS A 78 2.33 -9.53 9.60
C HIS A 78 2.56 -10.31 10.88
N VAL A 79 3.79 -10.76 11.15
CA VAL A 79 4.15 -11.43 12.40
C VAL A 79 4.01 -10.44 13.55
N ASP A 80 4.58 -9.23 13.45
CA ASP A 80 4.50 -8.22 14.50
C ASP A 80 3.04 -7.87 14.83
N LEU A 81 2.18 -7.72 13.81
CA LEU A 81 0.75 -7.46 14.01
C LEU A 81 0.01 -8.67 14.61
N ALA A 82 0.39 -9.89 14.23
CA ALA A 82 -0.19 -11.11 14.79
C ALA A 82 0.23 -11.34 16.25
N GLU A 83 1.49 -11.05 16.59
CA GLU A 83 2.02 -11.07 17.94
C GLU A 83 1.31 -10.02 18.81
N ALA A 84 1.22 -8.78 18.34
CA ALA A 84 0.46 -7.72 19.03
C ALA A 84 -1.01 -8.10 19.26
N ALA A 85 -1.63 -8.79 18.30
CA ALA A 85 -3.00 -9.29 18.44
C ALA A 85 -3.11 -10.45 19.45
N ALA A 86 -2.11 -11.33 19.53
CA ALA A 86 -2.08 -12.47 20.44
C ALA A 86 -1.81 -12.05 21.89
N GLU A 87 -1.00 -11.01 22.09
CA GLU A 87 -0.67 -10.45 23.41
C GLU A 87 -1.77 -9.53 23.96
N ALA A 88 -2.70 -9.07 23.11
CA ALA A 88 -3.76 -8.18 23.52
C ALA A 88 -4.74 -8.85 24.50
N GLU A 89 -5.04 -8.18 25.61
CA GLU A 89 -6.05 -8.61 26.60
C GLU A 89 -7.50 -8.37 26.11
N ARG A 90 -7.76 -8.57 24.81
CA ARG A 90 -9.06 -8.42 24.14
C ARG A 90 -9.13 -9.25 22.86
N PRO A 91 -10.33 -9.54 22.33
CA PRO A 91 -10.45 -10.21 21.04
C PRO A 91 -9.92 -9.31 19.92
N VAL A 92 -8.79 -9.70 19.32
CA VAL A 92 -8.20 -9.02 18.17
C VAL A 92 -8.12 -9.97 16.98
N ARG A 93 -8.50 -9.48 15.81
CA ARG A 93 -8.28 -10.17 14.53
C ARG A 93 -7.42 -9.29 13.63
N VAL A 94 -6.50 -9.90 12.89
CA VAL A 94 -5.69 -9.21 11.89
C VAL A 94 -6.15 -9.67 10.51
N THR A 95 -6.42 -8.72 9.60
CA THR A 95 -6.82 -9.05 8.21
C THR A 95 -5.60 -9.31 7.33
N GLY A 96 -5.84 -9.72 6.08
CA GLY A 96 -4.81 -9.66 5.04
C GLY A 96 -4.40 -8.22 4.69
N ALA A 97 -3.32 -8.08 3.94
CA ALA A 97 -2.87 -6.83 3.33
C ALA A 97 -3.89 -6.30 2.29
N LEU A 98 -3.73 -5.05 1.87
CA LEU A 98 -4.58 -4.41 0.85
C LEU A 98 -4.41 -5.06 -0.53
N GLY A 99 -3.20 -5.54 -0.83
CA GLY A 99 -2.85 -6.15 -2.11
C GLY A 99 -2.44 -7.62 -1.98
N PRO A 100 -2.49 -8.38 -3.07
CA PRO A 100 -2.86 -7.96 -4.43
C PRO A 100 -4.39 -7.89 -4.63
N ASP A 101 -4.89 -6.79 -5.21
CA ASP A 101 -6.32 -6.57 -5.53
C ASP A 101 -6.43 -5.83 -6.88
N PRO A 102 -7.33 -6.22 -7.80
CA PRO A 102 -7.51 -5.56 -9.09
C PRO A 102 -7.77 -4.05 -8.99
N ARG A 103 -8.40 -3.59 -7.91
CA ARG A 103 -8.68 -2.16 -7.68
C ARG A 103 -7.40 -1.36 -7.44
N LEU A 104 -6.34 -1.99 -6.90
CA LEU A 104 -5.02 -1.34 -6.82
C LEU A 104 -4.43 -1.11 -8.20
N ALA A 105 -4.62 -2.06 -9.13
CA ALA A 105 -4.19 -1.90 -10.53
C ALA A 105 -4.95 -0.74 -11.21
N THR A 106 -6.26 -0.59 -10.96
CA THR A 106 -7.03 0.57 -11.44
C THR A 106 -6.47 1.89 -10.92
N VAL A 107 -6.09 1.98 -9.64
CA VAL A 107 -5.48 3.20 -9.08
C VAL A 107 -4.09 3.45 -9.67
N LEU A 108 -3.26 2.41 -9.83
CA LEU A 108 -1.95 2.52 -10.48
C LEU A 108 -2.07 3.01 -11.93
N ALA A 109 -3.00 2.44 -12.70
CA ALA A 109 -3.29 2.89 -14.05
C ALA A 109 -3.72 4.36 -14.07
N ARG A 110 -4.57 4.81 -13.13
CA ARG A 110 -4.94 6.22 -12.99
C ARG A 110 -3.71 7.10 -12.76
N ARG A 111 -2.81 6.73 -11.83
CA ARG A 111 -1.58 7.49 -11.55
C ARG A 111 -0.63 7.56 -12.73
N LEU A 112 -0.55 6.50 -13.53
CA LEU A 112 0.23 6.51 -14.77
C LEU A 112 -0.36 7.47 -15.82
N HIS A 113 -1.68 7.47 -16.01
CA HIS A 113 -2.33 8.42 -16.93
C HIS A 113 -2.18 9.87 -16.46
N GLU A 114 -2.30 10.14 -15.16
CA GLU A 114 -2.04 11.45 -14.56
C GLU A 114 -0.59 11.91 -14.80
N ALA A 115 0.36 10.98 -14.82
CA ALA A 115 1.76 11.25 -15.15
C ALA A 115 2.03 11.41 -16.67
N GLY A 116 1.01 11.29 -17.51
CA GLY A 116 1.12 11.45 -18.96
C GLY A 116 1.63 10.20 -19.69
N LEU A 117 1.23 9.01 -19.24
CA LEU A 117 1.50 7.74 -19.93
C LEU A 117 1.03 7.81 -21.39
N GLY A 118 1.96 7.54 -22.31
CA GLY A 118 1.73 7.48 -23.76
C GLY A 118 1.64 6.05 -24.31
N GLU A 119 1.06 5.92 -25.51
CA GLU A 119 0.79 4.63 -26.17
C GLU A 119 2.04 3.80 -26.50
N GLY A 120 3.23 4.43 -26.58
CA GLY A 120 4.50 3.76 -26.86
C GLY A 120 5.39 3.56 -25.63
N ASP A 121 4.98 4.01 -24.45
CA ASP A 121 5.85 3.97 -23.28
C ASP A 121 6.01 2.54 -22.73
N ARG A 122 7.22 2.21 -22.26
CA ARG A 122 7.51 1.00 -21.48
C ARG A 122 7.21 1.25 -20.01
N ILE A 123 6.65 0.27 -19.31
CA ILE A 123 6.20 0.44 -17.92
C ILE A 123 7.01 -0.47 -17.00
N VAL A 124 7.65 0.15 -16.01
CA VAL A 124 8.36 -0.54 -14.93
C VAL A 124 7.62 -0.30 -13.62
N LEU A 125 7.01 -1.34 -13.04
CA LEU A 125 6.42 -1.25 -11.72
C LEU A 125 7.53 -1.32 -10.66
N ALA A 126 7.64 -0.28 -9.84
CA ALA A 126 8.58 -0.18 -8.74
C ALA A 126 7.88 -0.49 -7.42
N ALA A 127 8.09 -1.69 -6.89
CA ALA A 127 7.62 -2.09 -5.56
C ALA A 127 8.71 -1.86 -4.50
N ALA A 128 8.34 -1.75 -3.23
CA ALA A 128 9.30 -1.65 -2.12
C ALA A 128 10.30 -2.83 -2.10
N GLY A 129 9.77 -4.03 -2.31
CA GLY A 129 10.48 -5.30 -2.20
C GLY A 129 10.60 -5.82 -0.77
N SER A 130 10.86 -7.12 -0.66
CA SER A 130 10.88 -7.84 0.60
C SER A 130 11.80 -9.05 0.50
N SER A 131 12.36 -9.49 1.62
CA SER A 131 12.99 -10.80 1.75
C SER A 131 11.97 -11.95 1.78
N ASP A 132 10.70 -11.65 2.01
CA ASP A 132 9.62 -12.63 1.97
C ASP A 132 9.19 -12.94 0.54
N ALA A 133 9.25 -14.22 0.18
CA ALA A 133 8.92 -14.68 -1.17
C ALA A 133 7.42 -14.53 -1.52
N GLY A 134 6.53 -14.58 -0.52
CA GLY A 134 5.10 -14.35 -0.68
C GLY A 134 4.81 -12.88 -1.02
N ALA A 135 5.39 -11.94 -0.29
CA ALA A 135 5.30 -10.51 -0.56
C ALA A 135 5.84 -10.16 -1.96
N VAL A 136 6.93 -10.80 -2.37
CA VAL A 136 7.46 -10.66 -3.74
C VAL A 136 6.46 -11.21 -4.77
N ALA A 137 5.88 -12.39 -4.53
CA ALA A 137 4.86 -12.98 -5.41
C ALA A 137 3.59 -12.12 -5.53
N ASP A 138 3.18 -11.43 -4.47
CA ASP A 138 2.08 -10.46 -4.48
C ASP A 138 2.38 -9.27 -5.40
N CYS A 139 3.62 -8.78 -5.40
CA CYS A 139 4.05 -7.71 -6.30
C CYS A 139 4.01 -8.16 -7.77
N TRP A 140 4.48 -9.38 -8.06
CA TRP A 140 4.35 -9.97 -9.40
C TRP A 140 2.89 -10.14 -9.83
N THR A 141 2.01 -10.52 -8.91
CA THR A 141 0.57 -10.61 -9.16
C THR A 141 -0.03 -9.24 -9.46
N THR A 142 0.34 -8.22 -8.70
CA THR A 142 -0.08 -6.84 -8.96
C THR A 142 0.42 -6.33 -10.31
N GLY A 143 1.66 -6.64 -10.69
CA GLY A 143 2.18 -6.32 -12.01
C GLY A 143 1.35 -6.94 -13.15
N ARG A 144 0.93 -8.20 -12.99
CA ARG A 144 0.02 -8.86 -13.96
C ARG A 144 -1.36 -8.21 -14.01
N LEU A 145 -1.91 -7.80 -12.86
CA LEU A 145 -3.19 -7.09 -12.81
C LEU A 145 -3.09 -5.72 -13.49
N LEU A 146 -2.00 -4.98 -13.26
CA LEU A 146 -1.75 -3.72 -13.95
C LEU A 146 -1.56 -3.90 -15.46
N ALA A 147 -0.83 -4.94 -15.87
CA ALA A 147 -0.68 -5.28 -17.29
C ALA A 147 -2.04 -5.58 -17.96
N ALA A 148 -2.91 -6.32 -17.26
CA ALA A 148 -4.26 -6.59 -17.73
C ALA A 148 -5.13 -5.33 -17.81
N GLU A 149 -5.07 -4.45 -16.80
CA GLU A 149 -5.79 -3.18 -16.75
C GLU A 149 -5.39 -2.24 -17.90
N LEU A 150 -4.09 -2.17 -18.21
CA LEU A 150 -3.56 -1.32 -19.28
C LEU A 150 -3.61 -1.96 -20.66
N GLY A 151 -3.82 -3.29 -20.74
CA GLY A 151 -3.72 -4.06 -21.98
C GLY A 151 -2.30 -4.08 -22.57
N ARG A 152 -1.27 -3.89 -21.75
CA ARG A 152 0.14 -3.72 -22.16
C ARG A 152 1.08 -4.37 -21.15
N GLU A 153 2.30 -4.70 -21.58
CA GLU A 153 3.30 -5.32 -20.72
C GLU A 153 3.76 -4.39 -19.60
N VAL A 154 4.00 -4.98 -18.43
CA VAL A 154 4.53 -4.29 -17.24
C VAL A 154 5.66 -5.14 -16.67
N SER A 155 6.87 -4.56 -16.61
CA SER A 155 8.03 -5.17 -15.99
C SER A 155 8.03 -4.86 -14.50
N VAL A 156 8.02 -5.87 -13.63
CA VAL A 156 8.06 -5.67 -12.16
C VAL A 156 9.50 -5.60 -11.68
N SER A 157 9.75 -4.69 -10.76
CA SER A 157 11.06 -4.42 -10.17
C SER A 157 10.92 -4.00 -8.72
N PHE A 158 12.05 -3.99 -8.00
CA PHE A 158 12.07 -3.76 -6.56
C PHE A 158 13.08 -2.68 -6.19
N ILE A 159 12.71 -1.82 -5.26
CA ILE A 159 13.58 -0.80 -4.69
C ILE A 159 14.65 -1.47 -3.81
N SER A 160 14.21 -2.42 -2.99
CA SER A 160 15.02 -3.09 -1.98
C SER A 160 14.75 -4.60 -1.93
N ALA A 161 15.64 -5.36 -1.28
CA ALA A 161 15.48 -6.75 -0.82
C ALA A 161 15.13 -7.86 -1.84
N ALA A 162 14.70 -7.52 -3.05
CA ALA A 162 14.38 -8.44 -4.13
C ALA A 162 14.93 -7.93 -5.46
N GLU A 163 14.93 -8.80 -6.47
CA GLU A 163 15.47 -8.52 -7.80
C GLU A 163 14.38 -8.73 -8.87
N PRO A 164 14.44 -8.01 -10.01
CA PRO A 164 15.48 -7.05 -10.39
C PRO A 164 15.32 -5.67 -9.71
N ARG A 165 16.42 -4.91 -9.57
CA ARG A 165 16.36 -3.52 -9.08
C ARG A 165 15.68 -2.60 -10.07
N VAL A 166 14.99 -1.57 -9.57
CA VAL A 166 14.26 -0.59 -10.42
C VAL A 166 15.19 0.03 -11.47
N ALA A 167 16.39 0.48 -11.09
CA ALA A 167 17.33 1.08 -12.03
C ALA A 167 17.80 0.10 -13.12
N GLU A 168 17.97 -1.18 -12.76
CA GLU A 168 18.36 -2.22 -13.71
C GLU A 168 17.22 -2.56 -14.67
N ALA A 169 15.98 -2.65 -14.18
CA ALA A 169 14.80 -2.85 -14.99
C ALA A 169 14.58 -1.68 -15.97
N VAL A 170 14.74 -0.44 -15.53
CA VAL A 170 14.69 0.75 -16.40
C VAL A 170 15.78 0.68 -17.46
N ALA A 171 17.02 0.35 -17.10
CA ALA A 171 18.12 0.22 -18.05
C ALA A 171 17.87 -0.89 -19.08
N ALA A 172 17.30 -2.02 -18.66
CA ALA A 172 16.94 -3.13 -19.53
C ALA A 172 15.85 -2.73 -20.55
N GLU A 173 14.77 -2.06 -20.11
CA GLU A 173 13.73 -1.56 -21.02
C GLU A 173 14.30 -0.55 -22.03
N ARG A 174 15.18 0.37 -21.59
CA ARG A 174 15.84 1.33 -22.50
C ARG A 174 16.73 0.64 -23.53
N ALA A 175 17.46 -0.40 -23.13
CA ALA A 175 18.34 -1.14 -24.03
C ALA A 175 17.54 -1.92 -25.08
N ALA A 176 16.40 -2.50 -24.69
CA ALA A 176 15.51 -3.23 -25.58
C ALA A 176 14.69 -2.29 -26.49
N HIS A 177 14.32 -1.11 -26.00
CA HIS A 177 13.42 -0.16 -26.65
C HIS A 177 14.02 1.27 -26.71
N PRO A 178 15.10 1.50 -27.48
CA PRO A 178 15.87 2.74 -27.42
C PRO A 178 15.13 4.00 -27.90
N SER A 179 14.00 3.86 -28.61
CA SER A 179 13.16 4.97 -29.07
C SER A 179 11.93 5.22 -28.21
N GLU A 180 11.68 4.40 -27.18
CA GLU A 180 10.49 4.48 -26.33
C GLU A 180 10.86 5.09 -24.98
N ARG A 181 9.93 5.85 -24.36
CA ARG A 181 10.14 6.33 -23.00
C ARG A 181 9.91 5.20 -22.02
N VAL A 182 10.64 5.21 -20.91
CA VAL A 182 10.40 4.32 -19.78
C VAL A 182 9.70 5.11 -18.67
N VAL A 183 8.54 4.60 -18.23
CA VAL A 183 7.72 5.17 -17.17
C VAL A 183 7.73 4.23 -15.98
N VAL A 184 8.06 4.76 -14.80
CA VAL A 184 7.98 4.01 -13.55
C VAL A 184 6.60 4.17 -12.93
N SER A 185 5.94 3.03 -12.67
CA SER A 185 4.72 2.95 -11.87
C SER A 185 5.09 2.76 -10.41
N THR A 186 4.90 3.79 -9.59
CA THR A 186 5.27 3.81 -8.17
C THR A 186 4.29 2.99 -7.34
N TYR A 187 4.57 1.69 -7.11
CA TYR A 187 3.74 0.81 -6.27
C TYR A 187 4.10 0.94 -4.79
N LEU A 188 3.81 2.13 -4.24
CA LEU A 188 3.97 2.51 -2.85
C LEU A 188 2.67 3.16 -2.38
N LEU A 189 2.34 3.00 -1.09
CA LEU A 189 1.06 3.49 -0.60
C LEU A 189 0.99 5.02 -0.59
N ALA A 190 2.05 5.69 -0.16
CA ALA A 190 2.10 7.14 0.05
C ALA A 190 3.49 7.71 -0.25
N PRO A 191 3.63 9.05 -0.33
CA PRO A 191 4.94 9.71 -0.41
C PRO A 191 5.88 9.32 0.74
N GLY A 192 7.18 9.42 0.47
CA GLY A 192 8.24 9.09 1.42
C GLY A 192 9.50 8.60 0.73
N TYR A 193 10.46 8.11 1.53
CA TYR A 193 11.79 7.74 1.06
C TYR A 193 11.78 6.77 -0.13
N PHE A 194 10.98 5.69 -0.06
CA PHE A 194 10.93 4.68 -1.14
C PHE A 194 10.25 5.21 -2.41
N ALA A 195 9.21 6.03 -2.27
CA ALA A 195 8.62 6.72 -3.42
C ALA A 195 9.64 7.66 -4.08
N GLY A 196 10.48 8.34 -3.29
CA GLY A 196 11.59 9.15 -3.78
C GLY A 196 12.64 8.33 -4.54
N LEU A 197 13.01 7.15 -4.03
CA LEU A 197 13.92 6.24 -4.72
C LEU A 197 13.36 5.79 -6.08
N ALA A 198 12.08 5.42 -6.13
CA ALA A 198 11.40 5.06 -7.39
C ALA A 198 11.43 6.23 -8.40
N ALA A 199 11.14 7.45 -7.93
CA ALA A 199 11.17 8.64 -8.78
C ALA A 199 12.57 8.97 -9.32
N SER A 200 13.63 8.65 -8.56
CA SER A 200 15.02 8.87 -8.94
C SER A 200 15.66 7.72 -9.74
N ALA A 201 14.90 6.70 -10.16
CA ALA A 201 15.44 5.48 -10.75
C ALA A 201 15.94 5.60 -12.20
N GLY A 202 16.00 6.81 -12.78
CA GLY A 202 16.53 7.07 -14.13
C GLY A 202 15.52 6.86 -15.28
N ALA A 203 14.24 6.70 -14.96
CA ALA A 203 13.15 6.70 -15.92
C ALA A 203 12.87 8.10 -16.47
N ASP A 204 12.14 8.19 -17.58
CA ASP A 204 11.74 9.49 -18.17
C ASP A 204 10.65 10.16 -17.33
N VAL A 205 9.78 9.34 -16.73
CA VAL A 205 8.67 9.76 -15.88
C VAL A 205 8.51 8.73 -14.76
N ALA A 206 8.09 9.17 -13.57
CA ALA A 206 7.59 8.31 -12.51
C ALA A 206 6.21 8.78 -12.07
N SER A 207 5.27 7.86 -11.89
CA SER A 207 3.94 8.17 -11.36
C SER A 207 4.03 8.56 -9.89
N ALA A 208 3.03 9.29 -9.41
CA ALA A 208 2.81 9.41 -7.97
C ALA A 208 2.48 8.03 -7.35
N PRO A 209 2.69 7.86 -6.03
CA PRO A 209 2.19 6.69 -5.29
C PRO A 209 0.65 6.64 -5.28
N LEU A 210 0.08 5.57 -4.72
CA LEU A 210 -1.38 5.33 -4.71
C LEU A 210 -2.14 6.49 -4.05
N LEU A 211 -1.67 6.94 -2.88
CA LEU A 211 -2.12 8.15 -2.20
C LEU A 211 -1.20 9.32 -2.53
N THR A 212 -1.75 10.52 -2.58
CA THR A 212 -1.00 11.78 -2.66
C THR A 212 -1.40 12.69 -1.51
N ALA A 213 -0.60 13.72 -1.22
CA ALA A 213 -0.92 14.68 -0.17
C ALA A 213 -2.00 15.70 -0.56
N VAL A 214 -2.37 15.76 -1.85
CA VAL A 214 -3.22 16.82 -2.41
C VAL A 214 -4.55 16.30 -2.97
N ASP A 215 -4.58 15.05 -3.43
CA ASP A 215 -5.81 14.44 -3.96
C ASP A 215 -6.53 13.68 -2.85
N PRO A 216 -7.88 13.64 -2.88
CA PRO A 216 -8.61 12.73 -2.02
C PRO A 216 -8.19 11.27 -2.29
N PRO A 217 -8.18 10.40 -1.26
CA PRO A 217 -7.91 8.98 -1.44
C PRO A 217 -8.86 8.36 -2.46
N ALA A 218 -8.31 7.49 -3.31
CA ALA A 218 -9.11 6.75 -4.28
C ALA A 218 -10.16 5.89 -3.56
N ARG A 219 -11.41 5.92 -4.05
CA ARG A 219 -12.52 5.16 -3.47
C ARG A 219 -12.20 3.66 -3.39
N GLU A 220 -11.47 3.17 -4.37
CA GLU A 220 -10.92 1.82 -4.45
C GLU A 220 -10.19 1.39 -3.17
N LEU A 221 -9.33 2.25 -2.61
CA LEU A 221 -8.58 1.97 -1.39
C LEU A 221 -9.50 1.96 -0.16
N VAL A 222 -10.44 2.91 -0.10
CA VAL A 222 -11.43 2.99 0.99
C VAL A 222 -12.30 1.73 1.02
N ASP A 223 -12.74 1.26 -0.15
CA ASP A 223 -13.57 0.07 -0.31
C ASP A 223 -12.78 -1.20 0.10
N ILE A 224 -11.50 -1.33 -0.29
CA ILE A 224 -10.64 -2.45 0.15
C ILE A 224 -10.55 -2.51 1.68
N VAL A 225 -10.24 -1.38 2.33
CA VAL A 225 -10.10 -1.33 3.80
C VAL A 225 -11.41 -1.70 4.49
N SER A 226 -12.53 -1.15 4.00
CA SER A 226 -13.86 -1.39 4.57
C SER A 226 -14.30 -2.86 4.40
N GLU A 227 -14.01 -3.47 3.25
CA GLU A 227 -14.30 -4.88 3.00
C GLU A 227 -13.44 -5.83 3.81
N LEU A 228 -12.13 -5.56 3.94
CA LEU A 228 -11.23 -6.36 4.78
C LEU A 228 -11.74 -6.38 6.22
N PHE A 229 -12.12 -5.22 6.76
CA PHE A 229 -12.75 -5.12 8.06
C PHE A 229 -14.06 -5.93 8.11
N GLY A 230 -14.99 -5.71 7.17
CA GLY A 230 -16.32 -6.33 7.17
C GLY A 230 -16.31 -7.86 7.09
N ARG A 231 -15.27 -8.47 6.51
CA ARG A 231 -15.10 -9.94 6.48
C ARG A 231 -14.68 -10.53 7.83
N HIS A 232 -14.22 -9.71 8.77
CA HIS A 232 -13.66 -10.13 10.07
C HIS A 232 -14.40 -9.53 11.28
N ALA A 233 -15.36 -8.64 11.05
CA ALA A 233 -16.14 -7.95 12.07
C ALA A 233 -17.29 -8.79 12.66
#